data_AF-A0A534ZZI5-F1
#
_entry.id   AF-A0A534ZZI5-F1
#
_cell.length_a   1.000
_cell.length_b   1.000
_cell.length_c   1.000
_cell.angle_alpha   90.00
_cell.angle_beta   90.00
_cell.angle_gamma   90.00
#
_symmetry.space_group_name_H-M   'P 1'
#
loop_
_entity.id
_entity.type
_entity.pdbx_description
1 polymer ?
#
loop_
_entity_poly.entity_id
_entity_poly.type
_entity_poly.pdbx_seq_one_letter_code
_entity_poly.pdbx_strand_id
1 'polypeptide(L)' 'MTAVPAFRDALRTISEKVPETRVLMIMGTDGIPIEKLVVRPDPNVEAVAAEYTTLLRASVSAAADTGLGDLRELWVVT' A
#
# COMPACT_ATOMS: atom_id res chain seq x y z
N MET A 1 15.18 -6.42 -12.19
CA MET A 1 14.99 -5.39 -11.15
C MET A 1 15.30 -6.04 -9.81
N THR A 2 16.48 -5.78 -9.26
CA THR A 2 16.89 -6.35 -7.96
C THR A 2 16.14 -5.60 -6.86
N ALA A 3 15.38 -6.33 -6.04
CA ALA A 3 14.78 -5.79 -4.83
C ALA A 3 15.87 -5.10 -4.00
N VAL A 4 15.65 -3.83 -3.65
CA VAL A 4 16.57 -3.08 -2.79
C VAL A 4 16.47 -3.73 -1.39
N PRO A 5 17.53 -4.33 -0.85
CA PRO A 5 17.46 -5.09 0.42
C PRO A 5 16.80 -4.31 1.56
N ALA A 6 16.96 -2.99 1.57
CA ALA A 6 16.39 -2.08 2.56
C ALA A 6 14.85 -2.11 2.63
N PHE A 7 14.13 -2.21 1.50
CA PHE A 7 12.66 -2.18 1.52
C PHE A 7 12.09 -3.46 2.11
N ARG A 8 12.64 -4.62 1.73
CA ARG A 8 12.21 -5.90 2.27
C ARG A 8 12.40 -5.98 3.78
N ASP A 9 13.53 -5.48 4.29
CA ASP A 9 13.82 -5.45 5.73
C ASP A 9 12.89 -4.49 6.49
N ALA A 10 12.56 -3.34 5.90
CA ALA A 10 11.59 -2.41 6.46
C ALA A 10 10.19 -3.04 6.58
N LEU A 11 9.70 -3.68 5.50
CA LEU A 11 8.41 -4.36 5.54
C LEU A 11 8.38 -5.48 6.58
N ARG A 12 9.46 -6.27 6.70
CA ARG A 12 9.59 -7.30 7.73
C ARG A 12 9.48 -6.70 9.13
N THR A 13 10.22 -5.63 9.40
CA THR A 13 10.21 -4.95 10.70
C THR A 13 8.81 -4.45 11.09
N ILE A 14 8.03 -3.95 10.13
CA ILE A 14 6.65 -3.50 10.38
C ILE A 14 5.76 -4.72 10.67
N SER A 15 5.88 -5.78 9.87
CA SER A 15 5.07 -7.00 10.03
C SER A 15 5.20 -7.66 11.40
N GLU A 16 6.39 -7.59 12.01
CA GLU A 16 6.69 -8.16 13.32
C GLU A 16 6.07 -7.35 14.48
N LYS A 17 5.73 -6.08 14.23
CA LYS A 17 5.19 -5.14 15.23
C LYS A 17 3.69 -4.95 15.15
N VAL A 18 3.06 -5.27 14.02
CA VAL A 18 1.62 -5.10 13.79
C VAL A 18 0.96 -6.48 13.77
N PRO A 19 0.28 -6.88 14.86
CA PRO A 19 -0.44 -8.15 14.92
C PRO A 19 -1.41 -8.31 13.75
N GLU A 20 -1.61 -9.55 13.34
CA GLU A 20 -2.61 -9.92 12.31
C GLU A 20 -2.36 -9.35 10.90
N THR A 21 -1.19 -8.73 10.66
CA THR A 21 -0.80 -8.29 9.32
C THR A 21 -0.86 -9.46 8.34
N ARG A 22 -1.57 -9.26 7.22
CA ARG A 22 -1.68 -10.24 6.12
C ARG A 22 -0.66 -9.97 5.02
N VAL A 23 -0.56 -8.71 4.61
CA VAL A 23 0.31 -8.24 3.53
C VAL A 23 0.79 -6.82 3.82
N LEU A 24 2.03 -6.50 3.44
CA LEU A 24 2.51 -5.13 3.31
C LEU A 24 3.06 -4.93 1.91
N MET A 25 2.85 -3.75 1.36
CA MET A 25 3.22 -3.44 -0.02
C MET A 25 3.74 -2.00 -0.11
N ILE A 26 4.77 -1.83 -0.92
CA ILE A 26 5.21 -0.53 -1.42
C ILE A 26 4.79 -0.49 -2.88
N MET A 27 3.92 0.47 -3.21
CA MET A 27 3.34 0.65 -4.54
C MET A 27 3.75 2.00 -5.10
N GLY A 28 4.07 2.04 -6.39
CA GLY A 28 4.04 3.29 -7.13
C GLY A 28 2.61 3.83 -7.20
N THR A 29 2.45 5.15 -7.34
CA THR A 29 1.14 5.79 -7.52
C THR A 29 0.45 5.41 -8.83
N ASP A 30 1.19 4.79 -9.75
CA ASP A 30 0.73 4.17 -10.99
C ASP A 30 0.18 2.74 -10.80
N GLY A 31 0.27 2.19 -9.59
CA GLY A 31 -0.14 0.82 -9.29
C GLY A 31 0.91 -0.24 -9.60
N ILE A 32 2.15 0.15 -9.93
CA ILE A 32 3.23 -0.80 -10.15
C ILE A 32 3.84 -1.17 -8.80
N PRO A 33 3.90 -2.47 -8.43
CA PRO A 33 4.50 -2.90 -7.17
C PRO A 33 6.01 -2.69 -7.18
N ILE A 34 6.51 -2.05 -6.12
CA ILE A 34 7.94 -1.83 -5.87
C ILE A 34 8.49 -2.98 -4.99
N GLU A 35 7.78 -3.31 -3.91
CA GLU A 35 8.13 -4.40 -2.99
C GLU A 35 6.87 -4.92 -2.28
N LYS A 36 6.84 -6.22 -1.98
CA LYS A 36 5.72 -6.88 -1.31
C LYS A 36 6.19 -7.92 -0.30
N LEU A 37 5.61 -7.88 0.89
CA LEU A 37 5.73 -8.92 1.91
C LEU A 37 4.35 -9.54 2.18
N VAL A 38 4.17 -10.80 1.79
CA VAL A 38 3.00 -11.60 2.17
C VAL A 38 3.33 -12.35 3.46
N VAL A 39 2.68 -11.98 4.56
CA VAL A 39 2.86 -12.58 5.89
C VAL A 39 1.93 -13.79 6.05
N ARG A 40 0.72 -13.70 5.50
CA ARG A 40 -0.28 -14.77 5.50
C ARG A 40 -0.78 -14.98 4.07
N PRO A 41 -0.86 -16.23 3.56
CA PRO A 41 -1.33 -16.50 2.21
C PRO A 41 -2.74 -15.95 2.01
N ASP A 42 -2.93 -15.21 0.92
CA ASP A 42 -4.22 -14.68 0.52
C ASP A 42 -4.27 -14.61 -1.01
N PRO A 43 -5.22 -15.31 -1.67
CA PRO A 43 -5.29 -15.37 -3.14
C PRO A 43 -5.70 -14.03 -3.77
N ASN A 44 -6.26 -13.09 -3.00
CA ASN A 44 -6.85 -11.86 -3.51
C ASN A 44 -5.94 -10.64 -3.39
N VAL A 45 -4.69 -10.80 -2.92
CA VAL A 45 -3.77 -9.69 -2.62
C VAL A 45 -3.61 -8.71 -3.79
N GLU A 46 -3.46 -9.21 -5.01
CA GLU A 46 -3.28 -8.33 -6.18
C GLU A 46 -4.54 -7.55 -6.53
N ALA A 47 -5.71 -8.18 -6.37
CA ALA A 47 -6.99 -7.49 -6.58
C ALA A 47 -7.19 -6.39 -5.54
N VAL A 48 -6.94 -6.69 -4.26
CA VAL A 48 -7.00 -5.70 -3.18
C VAL A 48 -6.06 -4.53 -3.45
N ALA A 49 -4.82 -4.80 -3.87
CA ALA A 49 -3.87 -3.75 -4.21
C ALA A 49 -4.36 -2.83 -5.33
N ALA A 50 -4.89 -3.40 -6.41
CA ALA A 50 -5.42 -2.64 -7.54
C ALA A 50 -6.60 -1.73 -7.13
N GLU A 51 -7.52 -2.24 -6.31
CA GLU A 51 -8.64 -1.45 -5.79
C GLU A 51 -8.17 -0.31 -4.88
N TYR A 52 -7.22 -0.57 -3.98
CA TYR A 52 -6.65 0.47 -3.11
C TYR A 52 -5.88 1.53 -3.90
N THR A 53 -5.14 1.15 -4.96
CA THR A 53 -4.52 2.13 -5.85
C THR A 53 -5.57 2.99 -6.55
N THR A 54 -6.67 2.40 -7.01
CA THR A 54 -7.78 3.13 -7.63
C THR A 54 -8.40 4.12 -6.65
N LEU A 55 -8.67 3.68 -5.41
CA LEU A 55 -9.20 4.53 -4.35
C LEU A 55 -8.23 5.67 -3.98
N LEU A 56 -6.93 5.39 -3.89
CA LEU A 56 -5.90 6.39 -3.64
C LEU A 56 -5.90 7.48 -4.73
N ARG A 57 -5.90 7.08 -6.01
CA ARG A 57 -5.92 8.02 -7.14
C ARG A 57 -7.16 8.92 -7.14
N ALA A 58 -8.33 8.35 -6.86
CA ALA A 58 -9.57 9.12 -6.73
C ALA A 58 -9.50 10.11 -5.56
N SER A 59 -8.97 9.66 -4.42
CA SER A 59 -8.82 10.49 -3.21
C SER A 59 -7.84 11.65 -3.42
N VAL A 60 -6.70 11.41 -4.09
CA VAL A 60 -5.74 12.45 -4.46
C VAL A 60 -6.37 13.49 -5.39
N SER A 61 -7.13 13.05 -6.40
CA SER A 61 -7.84 13.96 -7.31
C SER A 61 -8.83 14.83 -6.55
N ALA A 62 -9.65 14.24 -5.67
CA ALA A 62 -10.62 14.98 -4.88
C ALA A 62 -9.97 15.98 -3.91
N ALA A 63 -8.83 15.63 -3.31
CA ALA A 63 -8.08 16.54 -2.45
C ALA A 63 -7.59 17.79 -3.21
N ALA A 64 -7.12 17.61 -4.45
CA ALA A 64 -6.72 18.72 -5.32
C ALA A 64 -7.91 19.64 -5.68
N ASP A 65 -9.08 19.06 -5.96
CA ASP A 65 -10.27 19.79 -6.38
C ASP A 65 -10.94 20.59 -5.24
N THR A 66 -10.73 20.17 -3.98
CA THR A 66 -11.38 20.78 -2.81
C THR A 66 -10.58 21.92 -2.18
N GLY A 67 -9.30 22.08 -2.53
CA GLY A 67 -8.41 23.07 -1.92
C GLY A 67 -8.08 22.81 -0.45
N LEU A 68 -8.36 21.60 0.05
CA LEU A 68 -8.10 21.18 1.44
C LEU A 68 -6.64 20.79 1.68
N GLY A 69 -5.80 20.80 0.64
CA GLY A 69 -4.39 20.44 0.68
C GLY A 69 -4.12 19.01 0.22
N ASP A 70 -2.88 18.56 0.37
CA ASP A 70 -2.44 17.25 -0.12
C ASP A 70 -2.97 16.10 0.74
N LEU A 71 -3.39 15.01 0.09
CA LEU A 71 -3.66 13.75 0.77
C LEU A 71 -2.35 13.19 1.35
N ARG A 72 -2.28 13.06 2.68
CA ARG A 72 -1.12 12.50 3.39
C ARG A 72 -1.29 11.04 3.77
N GLU A 73 -2.50 10.64 4.11
CA GLU A 73 -2.80 9.30 4.59
C GLU A 73 -4.25 8.93 4.29
N LEU A 74 -4.48 7.65 4.01
CA LEU A 74 -5.80 7.09 3.75
C LEU A 74 -5.97 5.81 4.57
N TRP A 75 -6.98 5.79 5.44
CA TRP A 75 -7.35 4.63 6.24
C TRP A 75 -8.73 4.14 5.82
N VAL A 76 -8.87 2.83 5.65
CA VAL A 76 -10.15 2.17 5.38
C VAL A 76 -10.39 1.14 6.48
N VAL A 77 -11.57 1.18 7.07
CA VAL A 77 -12.01 0.25 8.13
C VAL A 77 -13.30 -0.41 7.67
N THR A 78 -13.40 -1.72 7.83
CA THR A 78 -14.54 -2.55 7.41
C THR A 78 -15.00 -3.44 8.54
#